data_AF-A0A355WIG9-F1
#
_entry.id   AF-A0A355WIG9-F1
#
_cell.length_a   1.000
_cell.length_b   1.000
_cell.length_c   1.000
_cell.angle_alpha   90.00
_cell.angle_beta   90.00
_cell.angle_gamma   90.00
#
_symmetry.space_group_name_H-M   'P 1'
#
loop_
_entity.id
_entity.type
_entity.pdbx_description
1 polymer ?
#
loop_
_entity_poly.entity_id
_entity_poly.type
_entity_poly.pdbx_seq_one_letter_code
_entity_poly.pdbx_strand_id
1 'polypeptide(L)' 'MILTKPIGSGTILAGEMRKQARGEWVAEAYRLMLVPQARPSEILAPVAHAMTDVTGFGLAGHLMTILKASGVGAAIDLS' A
#
# COMPACT_ATOMS: atom_id res chain seq x y z
N MET A 1 -10.44 -4.00 7.40
CA MET A 1 -9.53 -3.71 6.27
C MET A 1 -8.22 -4.44 6.51
N ILE A 2 -7.60 -5.02 5.47
CA ILE A 2 -6.30 -5.69 5.57
C ILE A 2 -5.35 -5.04 4.56
N LEU A 3 -4.13 -4.72 4.99
CA LEU A 3 -3.05 -4.21 4.14
C LEU A 3 -1.90 -5.22 4.14
N THR A 4 -1.41 -5.58 2.95
CA THR A 4 -0.44 -6.68 2.77
C THR A 4 1.01 -6.21 2.60
N LYS A 5 1.23 -4.91 2.44
CA LYS A 5 2.56 -4.27 2.36
C LYS A 5 2.54 -2.91 3.06
N PRO A 6 3.66 -2.45 3.64
CA PRO A 6 3.73 -1.12 4.24
C PRO A 6 3.56 -0.03 3.17
N ILE A 7 3.08 1.14 3.60
CA ILE A 7 3.03 2.37 2.80
C ILE A 7 4.29 3.22 3.05
N GLY A 8 4.48 4.28 2.24
CA GLY A 8 5.54 5.27 2.45
C GLY A 8 6.74 5.16 1.50
N SER A 9 6.74 4.20 0.56
CA SER A 9 7.79 4.08 -0.47
C SER A 9 8.00 5.38 -1.24
N GLY A 10 6.93 6.11 -1.58
CA GLY A 10 7.03 7.42 -2.25
C GLY A 10 7.84 8.45 -1.47
N THR A 11 7.71 8.50 -0.13
CA THR A 11 8.51 9.39 0.72
C THR A 11 9.98 9.01 0.72
N ILE A 12 10.28 7.70 0.78
CA ILE A 12 11.65 7.18 0.73
C ILE A 12 12.30 7.55 -0.61
N LEU A 13 11.62 7.28 -1.72
CA LEU A 13 12.13 7.59 -3.07
C LEU A 13 12.28 9.11 -3.29
N ALA A 14 11.36 9.92 -2.77
CA ALA A 14 11.50 11.38 -2.82
C ALA A 14 12.71 11.90 -2.01
N GLY A 15 13.07 11.22 -0.92
CA GLY A 15 14.29 11.48 -0.16
C GLY A 15 15.55 10.99 -0.88
N GLU A 16 15.50 9.84 -1.53
CA GLU A 16 16.59 9.31 -2.36
C GLU A 16 16.95 10.27 -3.50
N MET A 17 15.94 10.77 -4.23
CA MET A 17 16.14 11.75 -5.32
C MET A 17 16.85 13.03 -4.84
N ARG A 18 16.73 13.36 -3.55
CA ARG A 18 17.41 14.50 -2.91
C ARG A 18 18.70 14.12 -2.18
N LYS A 19 19.13 12.85 -2.24
CA LYS A 19 20.27 12.30 -1.50
C LYS A 19 20.14 12.46 0.02
N GLN A 20 18.91 12.39 0.53
CA GLN A 20 18.54 12.55 1.95
C GLN A 20 18.06 11.25 2.60
N ALA A 21 17.79 10.20 1.83
CA ALA A 21 17.43 8.89 2.36
C ALA A 21 18.67 8.05 2.66
N ARG A 22 18.63 7.24 3.72
CA ARG A 22 19.65 6.22 4.01
C ARG A 22 19.55 5.10 2.98
N GLY A 23 20.68 4.63 2.46
CA GLY A 23 20.70 3.57 1.43
C GLY A 23 20.00 2.28 1.85
N GLU A 24 20.10 1.93 3.13
CA GLU A 24 19.38 0.78 3.72
C GLU A 24 17.84 0.91 3.64
N TRP A 25 17.29 2.11 3.77
CA TRP A 25 15.84 2.34 3.66
C TRP A 25 15.37 2.18 2.23
N VAL A 26 16.16 2.69 1.29
CA VAL A 26 15.91 2.57 -0.16
C VAL A 26 15.97 1.09 -0.57
N ALA A 27 17.02 0.38 -0.16
CA ALA A 27 17.18 -1.04 -0.46
C ALA A 27 16.03 -1.88 0.10
N GLU A 28 15.59 -1.62 1.33
CA GLU A 28 14.45 -2.33 1.92
C GLU A 28 13.13 -2.00 1.22
N ALA A 29 12.91 -0.73 0.85
CA ALA A 29 11.75 -0.33 0.06
C ALA A 29 11.70 -1.08 -1.28
N TYR A 30 12.83 -1.17 -2.00
CA TYR A 30 12.92 -1.96 -3.23
C TYR A 30 12.66 -3.44 -2.99
N ARG A 31 13.26 -4.03 -1.95
CA ARG A 31 13.05 -5.44 -1.60
C ARG A 31 11.56 -5.74 -1.38
N LEU A 32 10.85 -4.87 -0.65
CA LEU A 32 9.41 -5.00 -0.42
C LEU A 32 8.57 -4.77 -1.69
N MET A 33 8.95 -3.81 -2.55
CA MET A 33 8.27 -3.57 -3.83
C MET A 33 8.35 -4.79 -4.75
N LEU A 34 9.47 -5.51 -4.75
CA LEU A 34 9.69 -6.70 -5.59
C LEU A 34 8.94 -7.96 -5.13
N VAL A 35 8.37 -7.98 -3.91
CA VAL A 35 7.60 -9.14 -3.43
C VAL A 35 6.31 -9.29 -4.26
N PRO A 36 6.05 -10.43 -4.93
CA PRO A 36 4.82 -10.63 -5.69
C PRO A 36 3.57 -10.68 -4.81
N GLN A 37 2.47 -10.13 -5.31
CA GLN A 37 1.18 -10.08 -4.59
C GLN A 37 0.20 -11.21 -4.94
N ALA A 38 0.55 -12.09 -5.90
CA ALA A 38 -0.34 -13.17 -6.35
C ALA A 38 -0.78 -14.07 -5.19
N ARG A 39 0.17 -14.54 -4.38
CA ARG A 39 -0.11 -15.46 -3.27
C ARG A 39 -1.01 -14.84 -2.19
N PRO A 40 -0.74 -13.63 -1.64
CA PRO A 40 -1.69 -12.97 -0.74
C PRO A 40 -3.08 -12.75 -1.35
N SER A 41 -3.15 -12.35 -2.62
CA SER A 41 -4.42 -12.13 -3.32
C SER A 41 -5.23 -13.42 -3.46
N GLU A 42 -4.60 -14.54 -3.80
CA GLU A 42 -5.25 -15.86 -3.87
C GLU A 42 -5.80 -16.30 -2.52
N ILE A 43 -5.07 -16.06 -1.43
CA ILE A 43 -5.49 -16.41 -0.07
C ILE A 43 -6.70 -15.58 0.36
N LEU A 44 -6.72 -14.28 0.01
CA LEU A 44 -7.77 -13.36 0.43
C LEU A 44 -9.01 -13.42 -0.47
N ALA A 45 -8.87 -13.79 -1.75
CA ALA A 45 -9.97 -13.78 -2.72
C ALA A 45 -11.25 -14.50 -2.28
N PRO A 46 -11.21 -15.67 -1.59
CA PRO A 46 -12.42 -16.35 -1.15
C PRO A 46 -13.21 -15.65 -0.04
N VAL A 47 -12.56 -14.74 0.71
CA VAL A 47 -13.14 -14.11 1.92
C VAL A 47 -13.26 -12.58 1.81
N ALA A 48 -12.57 -11.95 0.85
CA ALA A 48 -12.57 -10.51 0.68
C ALA A 48 -13.82 -10.04 -0.08
N HIS A 49 -14.57 -9.09 0.51
CA HIS A 49 -15.70 -8.43 -0.16
C HIS A 49 -15.27 -7.45 -1.26
N ALA A 50 -14.09 -6.85 -1.10
CA ALA A 50 -13.47 -5.93 -2.07
C ALA A 50 -11.96 -5.98 -1.88
N MET A 51 -11.20 -5.80 -2.97
CA MET A 51 -9.74 -5.82 -2.97
C MET A 51 -9.20 -4.85 -4.03
N THR A 52 -8.20 -4.06 -3.67
CA THR A 52 -7.45 -3.16 -4.56
C THR A 52 -5.99 -3.12 -4.11
N ASP A 53 -5.07 -2.92 -5.05
CA ASP A 53 -3.68 -2.59 -4.74
C ASP A 53 -3.54 -1.11 -4.36
N VAL A 54 -2.50 -0.74 -3.62
CA VAL A 54 -2.20 0.65 -3.27
C VAL A 54 -0.97 1.10 -4.05
N THR A 55 -1.14 2.04 -4.99
CA THR A 55 -0.06 2.56 -5.83
C THR A 55 0.00 4.08 -5.79
N GLY A 56 0.11 4.76 -6.94
CA GLY A 56 0.48 6.18 -7.05
C GLY A 56 -0.49 7.17 -6.39
N PHE A 57 -1.76 6.80 -6.22
CA PHE A 57 -2.74 7.63 -5.51
C PHE A 57 -2.65 7.51 -3.98
N GLY A 58 -1.80 6.60 -3.49
CA GLY A 58 -1.64 6.33 -2.06
C GLY A 58 -2.87 5.66 -1.42
N LEU A 59 -2.74 5.34 -0.14
CA LEU A 59 -3.77 4.58 0.58
C LEU A 59 -5.14 5.27 0.58
N ALA A 60 -5.18 6.57 0.86
CA ALA A 60 -6.41 7.33 0.94
C ALA A 60 -7.17 7.34 -0.40
N GLY A 61 -6.45 7.48 -1.53
CA GLY A 61 -7.06 7.49 -2.86
C GLY A 61 -7.71 6.15 -3.21
N HIS A 62 -6.98 5.05 -3.03
CA HIS A 62 -7.50 3.70 -3.32
C HIS A 62 -8.63 3.29 -2.37
N LEU A 63 -8.51 3.60 -1.07
CA LEU A 63 -9.57 3.33 -0.11
C LEU A 63 -10.84 4.11 -0.47
N MET A 64 -10.72 5.38 -0.84
CA MET A 64 -11.86 6.21 -1.23
C MET A 64 -12.59 5.64 -2.46
N THR A 65 -11.89 5.04 -3.41
CA THR A 65 -12.50 4.36 -4.57
C THR A 65 -13.39 3.20 -4.12
N ILE A 66 -12.91 2.35 -3.21
CA ILE A 66 -13.73 1.25 -2.65
C ILE A 66 -14.92 1.81 -1.87
N LEU A 67 -14.67 2.76 -0.96
CA LEU A 67 -15.72 3.32 -0.10
C LEU A 67 -16.85 3.95 -0.92
N LYS A 68 -16.53 4.72 -1.97
CA LYS A 68 -17.51 5.33 -2.87
C LYS A 68 -18.31 4.28 -3.63
N ALA A 69 -17.65 3.26 -4.18
CA ALA A 69 -18.33 2.18 -4.91
C ALA A 69 -19.25 1.35 -3.98
N SER A 70 -18.89 1.24 -2.71
CA SER A 70 -19.65 0.49 -1.71
C SER A 70 -20.68 1.31 -0.93
N GLY A 71 -20.70 2.65 -1.06
CA GLY A 71 -21.63 3.52 -0.33
C GLY A 71 -21.42 3.54 1.19
N VAL A 72 -20.19 3.30 1.67
CA VAL A 72 -19.85 3.22 3.11
C VAL A 72 -18.66 4.13 3.45
N GLY A 73 -18.38 4.29 4.75
CA GLY A 73 -17.17 4.95 5.27
C GLY A 73 -16.22 3.96 5.95
N ALA A 74 -15.00 4.42 6.28
CA ALA A 74 -14.05 3.67 7.10
C ALA A 74 -13.38 4.59 8.13
N ALA A 75 -13.09 4.04 9.31
CA ALA A 75 -12.20 4.63 10.30
C ALA A 75 -10.83 3.95 10.21
N ILE A 76 -9.76 4.74 10.24
CA ILE A 76 -8.38 4.25 10.23
C ILE A 76 -7.74 4.63 11.56
N ASP A 77 -7.15 3.64 12.21
CA ASP A 77 -6.24 3.87 13.33
C ASP A 77 -4.82 4.06 12.80
N LEU A 78 -4.14 5.09 13.28
CA LEU A 78 -2.78 5.48 12.88
C LEU A 78 -1.76 5.31 14.02
N SER A 79 -2.18 4.72 15.15
CA SER A 79 -1.33 4.45 16.32
C SER A 79 -0.24 3.42 16.06
#